data_AF-A0A8C6Z8K1-F1
#
_entry.id   AF-A0A8C6Z8K1-F1
#
_cell.length_a   1.000
_cell.length_b   1.000
_cell.length_c   1.000
_cell.angle_alpha   90.00
_cell.angle_beta   90.00
_cell.angle_gamma   90.00
#
_symmetry.space_group_name_H-M   'P 1'
#
loop_
_entity.id
_entity.type
_entity.pdbx_description
1 polymer ?
#
loop_
_entity_poly.entity_id
_entity_poly.type
_entity_poly.pdbx_seq_one_letter_code
_entity_poly.pdbx_strand_id
1 'polypeptide(L)'
;YIEEPDSSGHSFGPVSGGVIKALQLADQALGMLMEGLKQRNLHHCVNLILLADHGMENTYCTQLEYIADYLKQTSFYIYAGPAARIRAYSVPKDYFTCKCGASPETHFKPYLTPNLPKRFHYANNIRIDKVHLLVDQQWLAVRDNRYTACNGGNHGYDNEFKSMQAIFLGYGPGFKEKTEVDPFENIEVYNLMCDLLHITPAPNNGTHGSLNHLLKNPFYNPSHAKEESSPSSCPVVNLSPPSELGCTCNEVSGVFSDLLTIFVNMVLFIAGA
;
A
#
# COMPACT_ATOMS: atom_id res chain seq x y z
N TYR A 1 -15.48 -6.32 17.91
CA TYR A 1 -14.40 -7.05 17.25
C TYR A 1 -14.64 -8.54 17.48
N ILE A 2 -14.38 -9.37 16.47
CA ILE A 2 -14.53 -10.82 16.50
C ILE A 2 -13.25 -11.38 15.87
N GLU A 3 -12.64 -12.39 16.48
CA GLU A 3 -11.38 -13.00 16.04
C GLU A 3 -11.54 -13.90 14.80
N GLU A 4 -12.77 -14.29 14.48
CA GLU A 4 -13.09 -15.07 13.29
C GLU A 4 -13.41 -14.16 12.10
N PRO A 5 -13.06 -14.56 10.85
CA PRO A 5 -12.58 -15.89 10.45
C PRO A 5 -11.05 -16.08 10.51
N ASP A 6 -10.29 -15.15 11.08
CA ASP A 6 -8.82 -15.18 11.08
C ASP A 6 -8.26 -16.42 11.79
N SER A 7 -8.74 -16.70 13.01
CA SER A 7 -8.34 -17.86 13.81
C SER A 7 -8.53 -19.19 13.06
N SER A 8 -9.71 -19.38 12.45
CA SER A 8 -9.97 -20.57 11.62
C SER A 8 -9.17 -20.57 10.32
N GLY A 9 -8.92 -19.39 9.73
CA GLY A 9 -8.07 -19.20 8.57
C GLY A 9 -6.64 -19.68 8.83
N HIS A 10 -6.03 -19.27 9.94
CA HIS A 10 -4.72 -19.75 10.37
C HIS A 10 -4.70 -21.26 10.59
N SER A 11 -5.68 -21.77 11.34
CA SER A 11 -5.70 -23.18 11.78
C SER A 11 -5.90 -24.17 10.63
N PHE A 12 -6.72 -23.83 9.64
CA PHE A 12 -7.19 -24.76 8.62
C PHE A 12 -6.86 -24.35 7.18
N GLY A 13 -6.33 -23.14 6.98
CA GLY A 13 -6.21 -22.51 5.66
C GLY A 13 -7.50 -21.81 5.22
N PRO A 14 -7.39 -20.81 4.31
CA PRO A 14 -8.51 -19.94 3.92
C PRO A 14 -9.64 -20.68 3.18
N VAL A 15 -9.34 -21.81 2.52
CA VAL A 15 -10.34 -22.63 1.81
C VAL A 15 -10.55 -23.94 2.58
N SER A 16 -11.35 -23.87 3.64
CA SER A 16 -11.56 -25.00 4.54
C SER A 16 -12.97 -25.02 5.13
N GLY A 17 -13.42 -26.21 5.56
CA GLY A 17 -14.70 -26.34 6.28
C GLY A 17 -14.71 -25.59 7.61
N GLY A 18 -13.54 -25.35 8.22
CA GLY A 18 -13.40 -24.55 9.44
C GLY A 18 -13.76 -23.08 9.17
N VAL A 19 -13.17 -22.49 8.12
CA VAL A 19 -13.46 -21.11 7.71
C VAL A 19 -14.93 -20.94 7.31
N ILE A 20 -15.53 -21.89 6.60
CA ILE A 20 -16.96 -21.83 6.26
C ILE A 20 -17.84 -21.73 7.52
N LYS A 21 -17.54 -22.53 8.56
CA LYS A 21 -18.27 -22.45 9.84
C LYS A 21 -18.03 -21.13 10.56
N ALA A 22 -16.78 -20.65 10.58
CA ALA A 22 -16.43 -19.37 11.19
C ALA A 22 -17.17 -18.18 10.54
N LEU A 23 -17.25 -18.17 9.21
CA LEU A 23 -18.01 -17.17 8.45
C LEU A 23 -19.51 -17.23 8.79
N GLN A 24 -20.10 -18.42 8.90
CA GLN A 24 -21.50 -18.57 9.32
C GLN A 24 -21.74 -18.04 10.73
N LEU A 25 -20.80 -18.24 11.66
CA LEU A 25 -20.90 -17.70 13.02
C LEU A 25 -20.78 -16.17 13.04
N ALA A 26 -19.86 -15.60 12.28
CA ALA A 26 -19.70 -14.15 12.15
C ALA A 26 -20.96 -13.50 11.54
N ASP A 27 -21.55 -14.12 10.52
CA ASP A 27 -22.82 -13.69 9.91
C ASP A 27 -23.99 -13.75 10.91
N GLN A 28 -24.10 -14.84 11.67
CA GLN A 28 -25.11 -14.95 12.74
C GLN A 28 -24.94 -13.88 13.82
N ALA A 29 -23.70 -13.55 14.20
CA ALA A 29 -23.42 -12.48 15.16
C ALA A 29 -23.82 -11.10 14.62
N LEU A 30 -23.54 -10.82 13.34
CA LEU A 30 -24.04 -9.62 12.67
C LEU A 30 -25.57 -9.60 12.64
N GLY A 31 -26.21 -10.73 12.32
CA GLY A 31 -27.66 -10.87 12.34
C GLY A 31 -28.27 -10.56 13.71
N MET A 32 -27.65 -11.06 14.79
CA MET A 32 -28.04 -10.75 16.17
C MET A 32 -27.96 -9.25 16.47
N LEU A 33 -26.89 -8.57 16.02
CA LEU A 33 -26.76 -7.12 16.15
C LEU A 33 -27.90 -6.39 15.42
N MET A 34 -28.13 -6.75 14.15
CA MET A 34 -29.16 -6.11 13.33
C MET A 34 -30.56 -6.29 13.88
N GLU A 35 -30.91 -7.49 14.37
CA GLU A 35 -32.18 -7.73 15.06
C GLU A 35 -32.28 -6.94 16.38
N GLY A 36 -31.19 -6.87 17.14
CA GLY A 36 -31.13 -6.05 18.36
C GLY A 36 -31.37 -4.56 18.10
N LEU A 37 -30.79 -4.02 17.02
CA LEU A 37 -31.02 -2.65 16.55
C LEU A 37 -32.47 -2.45 16.10
N LYS A 38 -33.03 -3.42 15.37
CA LYS A 38 -34.41 -3.38 14.90
C LYS A 38 -35.41 -3.36 16.05
N GLN A 39 -35.24 -4.24 17.04
CA GLN A 39 -36.08 -4.30 18.25
C GLN A 39 -36.08 -2.97 19.03
N ARG A 40 -35.02 -2.17 18.90
CA ARG A 40 -34.86 -0.86 19.54
C ARG A 40 -35.24 0.32 18.63
N ASN A 41 -35.75 0.05 17.43
CA ASN A 41 -36.02 1.05 16.39
C ASN A 41 -34.79 1.87 15.97
N LEU A 42 -33.60 1.28 16.07
CA LEU A 42 -32.31 1.92 15.74
C LEU A 42 -31.71 1.49 14.40
N HIS A 43 -32.24 0.43 13.77
CA HIS A 43 -31.74 -0.10 12.49
C HIS A 43 -31.75 0.90 11.33
N HIS A 44 -32.56 1.97 11.38
CA HIS A 44 -32.54 3.07 10.40
C HIS A 44 -31.88 4.36 10.92
N CYS A 45 -31.30 4.32 12.12
CA CYS A 45 -30.67 5.45 12.79
C CYS A 45 -29.14 5.30 12.87
N VAL A 46 -28.66 4.07 13.06
CA VAL A 46 -27.22 3.79 13.21
C VAL A 46 -26.52 3.75 11.86
N ASN A 47 -25.34 4.37 11.78
CA ASN A 47 -24.35 4.12 10.74
C ASN A 47 -23.44 2.97 11.17
N LEU A 48 -23.53 1.84 10.46
CA LEU A 48 -22.71 0.66 10.66
C LEU A 48 -21.62 0.61 9.57
N ILE A 49 -20.37 0.43 10.00
CA ILE A 49 -19.25 0.06 9.15
C ILE A 49 -18.81 -1.34 9.55
N LEU A 50 -18.97 -2.30 8.65
CA LEU A 50 -18.41 -3.65 8.78
C LEU A 50 -17.16 -3.72 7.92
N LEU A 51 -16.03 -4.07 8.51
CA LEU A 51 -14.76 -4.19 7.81
C LEU A 51 -13.88 -5.28 8.41
N ALA A 52 -12.83 -5.65 7.68
CA ALA A 52 -11.72 -6.47 8.18
C ALA A 52 -10.42 -5.66 8.14
N ASP A 53 -9.43 -6.12 8.91
CA ASP A 53 -8.08 -5.58 8.93
C ASP A 53 -7.22 -6.07 7.75
N HIS A 54 -7.36 -7.33 7.35
CA HIS A 54 -6.69 -7.94 6.20
C HIS A 54 -7.44 -9.19 5.68
N GLY A 55 -6.94 -9.75 4.58
CA GLY A 55 -7.34 -11.07 4.10
C GLY A 55 -6.49 -12.21 4.67
N MET A 56 -6.45 -13.36 3.97
CA MET A 56 -5.77 -14.59 4.40
C MET A 56 -5.25 -15.37 3.18
N GLU A 57 -4.04 -15.93 3.28
CA GLU A 57 -3.40 -16.73 2.24
C GLU A 57 -3.01 -18.11 2.78
N ASN A 58 -2.98 -19.13 1.92
CA ASN A 58 -2.52 -20.46 2.31
C ASN A 58 -0.99 -20.56 2.29
N THR A 59 -0.43 -21.30 3.22
CA THR A 59 1.03 -21.51 3.34
C THR A 59 1.39 -22.99 3.32
N TYR A 60 2.62 -23.28 2.91
CA TYR A 60 3.09 -24.65 2.73
C TYR A 60 4.50 -24.82 3.28
N CYS A 61 4.76 -25.91 4.01
CA CYS A 61 6.12 -26.24 4.47
C CYS A 61 7.10 -26.57 3.34
N THR A 62 6.61 -26.76 2.10
CA THR A 62 7.43 -26.88 0.89
C THR A 62 7.84 -25.52 0.29
N GLN A 63 7.29 -24.42 0.79
CA GLN A 63 7.53 -23.05 0.32
C GLN A 63 8.17 -22.20 1.43
N LEU A 64 9.35 -22.64 1.89
CA LEU A 64 10.13 -21.98 2.93
C LEU A 64 11.47 -21.51 2.40
N GLU A 65 11.81 -20.27 2.72
CA GLU A 65 13.13 -19.69 2.50
C GLU A 65 13.90 -19.64 3.82
N TYR A 66 14.96 -20.43 3.92
CA TYR A 66 15.80 -20.52 5.12
C TYR A 66 16.89 -19.44 5.06
N ILE A 67 16.70 -18.36 5.80
CA ILE A 67 17.60 -17.20 5.76
C ILE A 67 19.02 -17.54 6.26
N ALA A 68 19.17 -18.55 7.12
CA ALA A 68 20.48 -19.06 7.53
C ALA A 68 21.32 -19.63 6.38
N ASP A 69 20.70 -20.10 5.29
CA ASP A 69 21.41 -20.69 4.14
C ASP A 69 22.09 -19.60 3.28
N TYR A 70 21.59 -18.36 3.34
CA TYR A 70 22.12 -17.21 2.60
C TYR A 70 23.10 -16.36 3.42
N LEU A 71 23.05 -16.45 4.75
CA LEU A 71 23.86 -15.63 5.65
C LEU A 71 25.03 -16.44 6.23
N LYS A 72 26.26 -16.02 5.93
CA LYS A 72 27.48 -16.57 6.55
C LYS A 72 27.55 -16.34 8.08
N GLN A 73 26.77 -15.40 8.59
CA GLN A 73 26.76 -15.01 10.00
C GLN A 73 25.55 -15.63 10.72
N THR A 74 25.79 -16.29 11.85
CA THR A 74 24.76 -17.01 12.62
C THR A 74 24.08 -16.15 13.70
N SER A 75 24.66 -15.00 14.05
CA SER A 75 24.20 -14.10 15.10
C SER A 75 23.25 -13.01 14.56
N PHE A 76 22.06 -13.42 14.16
CA PHE A 76 20.97 -12.50 13.82
C PHE A 76 19.64 -12.95 14.44
N TYR A 77 18.72 -12.00 14.56
CA TYR A 77 17.33 -12.26 14.90
C TYR A 77 16.48 -11.96 13.68
N ILE A 78 15.50 -12.81 13.42
CA ILE A 78 14.52 -12.63 12.34
C ILE A 78 13.11 -12.66 12.93
N TYR A 79 12.32 -11.66 12.56
CA TYR A 79 10.87 -11.73 12.61
C TYR A 79 10.45 -12.53 11.38
N ALA A 80 10.16 -13.82 11.56
CA ALA A 80 9.86 -14.74 10.47
C ALA A 80 8.43 -14.52 9.92
N GLY A 81 8.21 -14.95 8.68
CA GLY A 81 6.89 -14.93 8.04
C GLY A 81 6.91 -14.24 6.67
N PRO A 82 5.75 -13.74 6.21
CA PRO A 82 5.61 -13.14 4.88
C PRO A 82 6.13 -11.70 4.74
N ALA A 83 6.20 -10.95 5.84
CA ALA A 83 6.82 -9.63 5.92
C ALA A 83 8.05 -9.66 6.84
N ALA A 84 8.99 -10.54 6.51
CA ALA A 84 10.10 -10.83 7.40
C ALA A 84 11.07 -9.65 7.54
N ARG A 85 11.61 -9.49 8.75
CA ARG A 85 12.60 -8.45 9.08
C ARG A 85 13.80 -9.03 9.80
N ILE A 86 14.98 -8.54 9.46
CA ILE A 86 16.23 -9.00 10.06
C ILE A 86 16.87 -7.87 10.86
N ARG A 87 17.33 -8.21 12.06
CA ARG A 87 18.17 -7.33 12.87
C ARG A 87 19.31 -8.11 13.50
N ALA A 88 20.33 -7.37 13.96
CA ALA A 88 21.37 -7.98 14.78
C ALA A 88 20.78 -8.58 16.05
N TYR A 89 21.36 -9.69 16.53
CA TYR A 89 20.93 -10.31 17.78
C TYR A 89 21.26 -9.41 18.98
N SER A 90 22.49 -8.86 19.01
CA SER A 90 22.92 -7.89 20.03
C SER A 90 22.48 -6.47 19.68
N VAL A 91 21.29 -6.10 20.15
CA VAL A 91 20.81 -4.71 20.09
C VAL A 91 21.12 -3.98 21.39
N PRO A 92 21.53 -2.69 21.35
CA PRO A 92 21.64 -1.81 20.17
C PRO A 92 23.01 -1.83 19.47
N LYS A 93 24.01 -2.55 20.00
CA LYS A 93 25.43 -2.44 19.59
C LYS A 93 25.66 -2.66 18.08
N ASP A 94 24.97 -3.63 17.48
CA ASP A 94 25.22 -4.05 16.11
C ASP A 94 24.06 -3.74 15.14
N TYR A 95 23.17 -2.80 15.49
CA TYR A 95 21.90 -2.56 14.78
C TYR A 95 22.03 -2.33 13.26
N PHE A 96 23.17 -1.81 12.77
CA PHE A 96 23.39 -1.43 11.37
C PHE A 96 24.32 -2.36 10.57
N THR A 97 24.69 -3.54 11.09
CA THR A 97 25.79 -4.33 10.51
C THR A 97 25.40 -5.45 9.53
N CYS A 98 24.12 -5.83 9.36
CA CYS A 98 23.78 -6.86 8.36
C CYS A 98 23.94 -6.32 6.94
N LYS A 99 24.88 -6.90 6.20
CA LYS A 99 24.95 -6.82 4.74
C LYS A 99 24.37 -8.13 4.20
N CYS A 100 23.09 -8.10 3.88
CA CYS A 100 22.38 -9.27 3.37
C CYS A 100 22.24 -9.10 1.84
N GLY A 101 22.93 -9.93 1.04
CA GLY A 101 22.79 -9.98 -0.42
C GLY A 101 22.01 -11.22 -0.83
N ALA A 102 21.12 -11.12 -1.82
CA ALA A 102 20.36 -12.27 -2.33
C ALA A 102 20.96 -12.81 -3.63
N SER A 103 20.78 -14.12 -3.84
CA SER A 103 21.04 -14.83 -5.10
C SER A 103 19.89 -14.57 -6.09
N PRO A 104 20.05 -14.79 -7.41
CA PRO A 104 19.00 -14.55 -8.40
C PRO A 104 17.77 -15.47 -8.31
N GLU A 105 17.88 -16.63 -7.65
CA GLU A 105 16.85 -17.67 -7.58
C GLU A 105 16.25 -17.81 -6.17
N THR A 106 15.70 -16.73 -5.62
CA THR A 106 15.03 -16.74 -4.30
C THR A 106 13.59 -16.25 -4.39
N HIS A 107 12.71 -16.80 -3.57
CA HIS A 107 11.29 -16.40 -3.44
C HIS A 107 11.09 -15.25 -2.44
N PHE A 108 12.11 -14.42 -2.31
CA PHE A 108 12.06 -13.17 -1.59
C PHE A 108 13.05 -12.19 -2.21
N LYS A 109 12.79 -10.91 -2.03
CA LYS A 109 13.69 -9.82 -2.41
C LYS A 109 14.09 -9.01 -1.17
N PRO A 110 15.39 -8.95 -0.81
CA PRO A 110 15.82 -8.13 0.30
C PRO A 110 15.80 -6.65 -0.07
N TYR A 111 15.35 -5.82 0.86
CA TYR A 111 15.39 -4.37 0.76
C TYR A 111 16.00 -3.77 2.02
N LEU A 112 16.82 -2.74 1.82
CA LEU A 112 16.89 -1.70 2.83
C LEU A 112 15.54 -0.96 2.82
N THR A 113 14.93 -0.76 3.98
CA THR A 113 13.57 -0.21 4.05
C THR A 113 13.36 1.13 3.33
N PRO A 114 14.34 2.07 3.25
CA PRO A 114 14.21 3.26 2.41
C PRO A 114 14.05 2.97 0.90
N ASN A 115 14.49 1.80 0.44
CA ASN A 115 14.46 1.37 -0.96
C ASN A 115 13.24 0.49 -1.29
N LEU A 116 12.37 0.19 -0.32
CA LEU A 116 11.09 -0.46 -0.59
C LEU A 116 10.23 0.43 -1.51
N PRO A 117 9.33 -0.17 -2.33
CA PRO A 117 8.33 0.59 -3.07
C PRO A 117 7.63 1.61 -2.17
N LYS A 118 7.61 2.88 -2.59
CA LYS A 118 7.14 3.98 -1.74
C LYS A 118 5.67 3.82 -1.32
N ARG A 119 4.86 3.13 -2.10
CA ARG A 119 3.45 2.82 -1.79
C ARG A 119 3.23 2.10 -0.46
N PHE A 120 4.24 1.39 0.06
CA PHE A 120 4.10 0.74 1.36
C PHE A 120 4.18 1.73 2.53
N HIS A 121 4.76 2.92 2.33
CA HIS A 121 5.06 3.88 3.40
C HIS A 121 5.79 3.27 4.63
N TYR A 122 6.51 2.16 4.43
CA TYR A 122 7.04 1.30 5.49
C TYR A 122 8.55 1.46 5.70
N ALA A 123 8.98 2.65 6.15
CA ALA A 123 10.40 2.92 6.40
C ALA A 123 10.67 3.93 7.51
N ASN A 124 9.76 4.89 7.73
CA ASN A 124 9.98 6.03 8.60
C ASN A 124 9.62 5.74 10.08
N ASN A 125 10.23 4.72 10.66
CA ASN A 125 10.13 4.44 12.09
C ASN A 125 11.36 3.66 12.57
N ILE A 126 11.86 3.95 13.77
CA ILE A 126 13.00 3.22 14.36
C ILE A 126 12.67 1.75 14.65
N ARG A 127 11.40 1.42 14.89
CA ARG A 127 10.94 0.04 15.14
C ARG A 127 10.90 -0.81 13.87
N ILE A 128 10.97 -0.18 12.70
CA ILE A 128 11.11 -0.88 11.43
C ILE A 128 12.60 -1.14 11.22
N ASP A 129 13.00 -2.40 11.37
CA ASP A 129 14.36 -2.85 11.13
C ASP A 129 14.80 -2.46 9.71
N LYS A 130 16.09 -2.16 9.52
CA LYS A 130 16.59 -1.67 8.23
C LYS A 130 16.53 -2.71 7.13
N VAL A 131 16.58 -3.99 7.46
CA VAL A 131 16.50 -5.09 6.50
C VAL A 131 15.09 -5.69 6.53
N HIS A 132 14.41 -5.60 5.39
CA HIS A 132 13.12 -6.21 5.14
C HIS A 132 13.22 -7.19 3.99
N LEU A 133 12.49 -8.30 4.06
CA LEU A 133 12.38 -9.27 2.99
C LEU A 133 10.97 -9.18 2.42
N LEU A 134 10.86 -8.72 1.18
CA LEU A 134 9.60 -8.77 0.44
C LEU A 134 9.45 -10.18 -0.11
N VAL A 135 8.59 -10.99 0.50
CA VAL A 135 8.43 -12.42 0.20
C VAL A 135 7.35 -12.61 -0.88
N ASP A 136 7.58 -13.55 -1.79
CA ASP A 136 6.60 -13.92 -2.81
C ASP A 136 5.34 -14.53 -2.18
N GLN A 137 4.21 -14.45 -2.88
CA GLN A 137 2.94 -14.99 -2.41
C GLN A 137 3.08 -16.48 -2.03
N GLN A 138 2.46 -16.88 -0.91
CA GLN A 138 2.48 -18.25 -0.33
C GLN A 138 3.83 -18.73 0.24
N TRP A 139 4.92 -18.02 0.00
CA TRP A 139 6.23 -18.31 0.60
C TRP A 139 6.37 -17.71 2.00
N LEU A 140 7.29 -18.25 2.79
CA LEU A 140 7.65 -17.70 4.11
C LEU A 140 9.17 -17.60 4.22
N ALA A 141 9.67 -16.45 4.68
CA ALA A 141 11.07 -16.30 5.05
C ALA A 141 11.23 -16.60 6.54
N VAL A 142 12.04 -17.61 6.85
CA VAL A 142 12.20 -18.13 8.22
C VAL A 142 13.69 -18.30 8.54
N ARG A 143 14.02 -18.54 9.81
CA ARG A 143 15.44 -18.61 10.20
C ARG A 143 16.15 -19.83 9.59
N ASP A 144 15.62 -21.01 9.89
CA ASP A 144 16.22 -22.30 9.56
C ASP A 144 15.15 -23.40 9.58
N ASN A 145 15.56 -24.64 9.27
CA ASN A 145 14.70 -25.81 9.16
C ASN A 145 13.99 -26.27 10.45
N ARG A 146 14.23 -25.59 11.58
CA ARG A 146 13.49 -25.85 12.83
C ARG A 146 12.13 -25.16 12.86
N TYR A 147 11.82 -24.32 11.87
CA TYR A 147 10.54 -23.64 11.78
C TYR A 147 9.43 -24.62 11.33
N THR A 148 8.38 -24.76 12.15
CA THR A 148 7.29 -25.72 11.91
C THR A 148 5.92 -25.08 11.65
N ALA A 149 5.77 -23.78 11.90
CA ALA A 149 4.51 -23.04 11.72
C ALA A 149 4.33 -22.60 10.26
N CYS A 150 4.34 -23.57 9.34
CA CYS A 150 4.46 -23.35 7.89
C CYS A 150 3.29 -23.89 7.05
N ASN A 151 2.31 -24.55 7.67
CA ASN A 151 1.07 -24.98 7.02
C ASN A 151 -0.12 -24.25 7.64
N GLY A 152 -1.21 -24.17 6.89
CA GLY A 152 -2.43 -23.45 7.28
C GLY A 152 -2.50 -22.08 6.62
N GLY A 153 -3.18 -21.14 7.26
CA GLY A 153 -3.29 -19.76 6.78
C GLY A 153 -2.21 -18.84 7.35
N ASN A 154 -1.82 -17.82 6.59
CA ASN A 154 -1.04 -16.69 7.09
C ASN A 154 -1.38 -15.41 6.30
N HIS A 155 -0.94 -14.26 6.81
CA HIS A 155 -1.17 -12.96 6.20
C HIS A 155 -0.02 -11.99 6.54
N GLY A 156 -0.03 -10.82 5.92
CA GLY A 156 1.04 -9.82 6.04
C GLY A 156 1.96 -9.75 4.82
N TYR A 157 1.58 -10.37 3.71
CA TYR A 157 2.21 -10.17 2.40
C TYR A 157 1.97 -8.74 1.87
N ASP A 158 2.40 -8.50 0.62
CA ASP A 158 2.08 -7.29 -0.12
C ASP A 158 0.57 -6.97 -0.10
N ASN A 159 0.22 -5.74 0.27
CA ASN A 159 -1.17 -5.29 0.36
C ASN A 159 -1.90 -5.22 -0.98
N GLU A 160 -1.18 -5.30 -2.12
CA GLU A 160 -1.79 -5.43 -3.45
C GLU A 160 -2.20 -6.87 -3.80
N PHE A 161 -1.75 -7.89 -3.05
CA PHE A 161 -2.19 -9.25 -3.31
C PHE A 161 -3.68 -9.41 -3.01
N LYS A 162 -4.39 -10.03 -3.94
CA LYS A 162 -5.84 -10.23 -3.83
C LYS A 162 -6.23 -10.97 -2.55
N SER A 163 -5.41 -11.92 -2.09
CA SER A 163 -5.63 -12.65 -0.84
C SER A 163 -5.47 -11.78 0.41
N MET A 164 -4.82 -10.62 0.33
CA MET A 164 -4.64 -9.68 1.44
C MET A 164 -5.71 -8.58 1.49
N GLN A 165 -6.57 -8.48 0.48
CA GLN A 165 -7.66 -7.51 0.45
C GLN A 165 -8.68 -7.79 1.56
N ALA A 166 -9.20 -6.72 2.16
CA ALA A 166 -10.18 -6.77 3.24
C ALA A 166 -11.60 -6.40 2.75
N ILE A 167 -12.61 -6.80 3.52
CA ILE A 167 -13.99 -6.40 3.26
C ILE A 167 -14.27 -4.99 3.80
N PHE A 168 -15.22 -4.29 3.16
CA PHE A 168 -15.82 -3.06 3.68
C PHE A 168 -17.31 -3.01 3.26
N LEU A 169 -18.20 -2.77 4.22
CA LEU A 169 -19.61 -2.54 3.99
C LEU A 169 -20.09 -1.37 4.87
N GLY A 170 -20.67 -0.35 4.25
CA GLY A 170 -21.34 0.76 4.93
C GLY A 170 -22.85 0.62 4.86
N TYR A 171 -23.54 0.75 6.00
CA TYR A 171 -25.00 0.70 6.09
C TYR A 171 -25.51 1.76 7.06
N GLY A 172 -26.56 2.49 6.69
CA GLY A 172 -27.21 3.46 7.60
C GLY A 172 -27.63 4.75 6.91
N PRO A 173 -28.15 5.73 7.67
CA PRO A 173 -28.67 6.98 7.12
C PRO A 173 -27.61 7.87 6.46
N GLY A 174 -26.33 7.74 6.82
CA GLY A 174 -25.23 8.49 6.23
C GLY A 174 -24.73 7.93 4.88
N PHE A 175 -24.93 6.63 4.65
CA PHE A 175 -24.44 5.93 3.46
C PHE A 175 -25.47 5.89 2.34
N LYS A 176 -25.00 5.93 1.08
CA LYS A 176 -25.82 5.60 -0.09
C LYS A 176 -26.27 4.14 -0.03
N GLU A 177 -27.45 3.88 -0.58
CA GLU A 177 -28.03 2.53 -0.60
C GLU A 177 -27.70 1.82 -1.90
N LYS A 178 -27.53 0.49 -1.84
CA LYS A 178 -27.35 -0.38 -3.03
C LYS A 178 -26.29 0.12 -4.00
N THR A 179 -25.17 0.60 -3.46
CA THR A 179 -24.08 1.19 -4.21
C THR A 179 -22.83 0.33 -4.03
N GLU A 180 -22.24 -0.11 -5.13
CA GLU A 180 -20.90 -0.70 -5.19
C GLU A 180 -19.92 0.40 -5.60
N VAL A 181 -18.73 0.39 -5.02
CA VAL A 181 -17.69 1.40 -5.24
C VAL A 181 -16.36 0.71 -5.55
N ASP A 182 -15.47 1.44 -6.22
CA ASP A 182 -14.12 0.95 -6.47
C ASP A 182 -13.34 0.77 -5.14
N PRO A 183 -12.30 -0.09 -5.13
CA PRO A 183 -11.47 -0.29 -3.95
C PRO A 183 -10.83 1.01 -3.46
N PHE A 184 -10.70 1.12 -2.14
CA PHE A 184 -10.01 2.23 -1.47
C PHE A 184 -9.20 1.70 -0.28
N GLU A 185 -8.28 2.51 0.24
CA GLU A 185 -7.41 2.12 1.34
C GLU A 185 -8.07 2.36 2.70
N ASN A 186 -7.80 1.48 3.68
CA ASN A 186 -8.41 1.57 5.02
C ASN A 186 -8.01 2.85 5.79
N ILE A 187 -6.92 3.52 5.40
CA ILE A 187 -6.51 4.81 5.98
C ILE A 187 -7.54 5.93 5.75
N GLU A 188 -8.38 5.79 4.73
CA GLU A 188 -9.44 6.75 4.39
C GLU A 188 -10.64 6.66 5.35
N VAL A 189 -10.81 5.52 6.02
CA VAL A 189 -11.97 5.24 6.90
C VAL A 189 -12.02 6.18 8.10
N TYR A 190 -10.88 6.68 8.58
CA TYR A 190 -10.84 7.63 9.68
C TYR A 190 -11.57 8.95 9.35
N ASN A 191 -11.31 9.53 8.17
CA ASN A 191 -11.99 10.74 7.72
C ASN A 191 -13.49 10.48 7.52
N LEU A 192 -13.85 9.33 6.92
CA LEU A 192 -15.23 8.92 6.76
C LEU A 192 -15.98 8.82 8.10
N MET A 193 -15.37 8.23 9.12
CA MET A 193 -15.97 8.17 10.46
C MET A 193 -16.15 9.56 11.08
N CYS A 194 -15.18 10.46 10.88
CA CYS A 194 -15.28 11.84 11.33
C CYS A 194 -16.44 12.58 10.64
N ASP A 195 -16.62 12.36 9.33
CA ASP A 195 -17.72 12.94 8.56
C ASP A 195 -19.08 12.40 9.02
N LEU A 196 -19.20 11.10 9.30
CA LEU A 196 -20.44 10.50 9.83
C LEU A 196 -20.80 11.00 11.24
N LEU A 197 -19.80 11.39 12.02
CA LEU A 197 -19.96 11.95 13.37
C LEU A 197 -20.04 13.48 13.38
N HIS A 198 -19.87 14.13 12.22
CA HIS A 198 -19.83 15.58 12.06
C HIS A 198 -18.75 16.26 12.93
N ILE A 199 -17.55 15.65 12.99
CA ILE A 199 -16.40 16.17 13.74
C ILE A 199 -15.22 16.46 12.82
N THR A 200 -14.33 17.35 13.25
CA THR A 200 -13.09 17.65 12.52
C THR A 200 -12.06 16.52 12.75
N PRO A 201 -11.54 15.87 11.69
CA PRO A 201 -10.50 14.86 11.83
C PRO A 201 -9.18 15.49 12.30
N ALA A 202 -8.41 14.75 13.09
CA ALA A 202 -7.01 15.08 13.36
C ALA A 202 -6.14 14.87 12.09
N PRO A 203 -4.94 15.47 12.01
CA PRO A 203 -4.01 15.23 10.90
C PRO A 203 -3.74 13.72 10.72
N ASN A 204 -3.96 13.23 9.51
CA ASN A 204 -3.82 11.81 9.15
C ASN A 204 -3.37 11.67 7.68
N ASN A 205 -3.16 10.43 7.21
CA ASN A 205 -2.68 10.16 5.87
C ASN A 205 -3.80 9.98 4.82
N GLY A 206 -5.06 9.92 5.23
CA GLY A 206 -6.18 9.82 4.31
C GLY A 206 -6.47 11.15 3.60
N THR A 207 -6.96 11.07 2.37
CA THR A 207 -7.36 12.21 1.56
C THR A 207 -8.80 12.60 1.88
N HIS A 208 -9.01 13.57 2.79
CA HIS A 208 -10.36 13.97 3.21
C HIS A 208 -11.24 14.41 2.04
N GLY A 209 -12.37 13.73 1.85
CA GLY A 209 -13.30 13.92 0.74
C GLY A 209 -13.21 12.86 -0.37
N SER A 210 -12.16 12.01 -0.38
CA SER A 210 -12.00 10.90 -1.33
C SER A 210 -13.22 9.95 -1.33
N LEU A 211 -13.78 9.69 -0.16
CA LEU A 211 -14.93 8.80 0.06
C LEU A 211 -16.28 9.51 0.07
N ASN A 212 -16.37 10.78 -0.36
CA ASN A 212 -17.66 11.50 -0.43
C ASN A 212 -18.70 10.78 -1.28
N HIS A 213 -18.25 10.02 -2.28
CA HIS A 213 -19.13 9.25 -3.15
C HIS A 213 -19.86 8.10 -2.43
N LEU A 214 -19.45 7.70 -1.22
CA LEU A 214 -20.16 6.74 -0.35
C LEU A 214 -21.31 7.40 0.44
N LEU A 215 -21.25 8.72 0.66
CA LEU A 215 -22.15 9.43 1.55
C LEU A 215 -23.37 9.99 0.80
N LYS A 216 -24.55 9.95 1.43
CA LYS A 216 -25.75 10.62 0.91
C LYS A 216 -25.61 12.14 0.95
N ASN A 217 -25.08 12.65 2.06
CA ASN A 217 -24.85 14.07 2.30
C ASN A 217 -23.41 14.26 2.81
N PRO A 218 -22.45 14.60 1.94
CA PRO A 218 -21.07 14.84 2.37
C PRO A 218 -20.98 15.99 3.39
N PHE A 219 -20.28 15.76 4.50
CA PHE A 219 -20.04 16.79 5.53
C PHE A 219 -18.93 17.76 5.13
N TYR A 220 -17.93 17.27 4.39
CA TYR A 220 -16.77 18.03 3.93
C TYR A 220 -16.76 18.13 2.40
N ASN A 221 -16.53 19.33 1.87
CA ASN A 221 -16.35 19.57 0.44
C ASN A 221 -14.87 19.90 0.18
N PRO A 222 -14.09 18.99 -0.44
CA PRO A 222 -12.69 19.26 -0.72
C PRO A 222 -12.54 20.39 -1.75
N SER A 223 -11.42 21.09 -1.66
CA SER A 223 -11.00 22.07 -2.67
C SER A 223 -9.55 21.81 -3.05
N HIS A 224 -9.16 22.23 -4.25
CA HIS A 224 -7.76 22.14 -4.66
C HIS A 224 -6.88 23.00 -3.75
N ALA A 225 -5.73 22.45 -3.36
CA ALA A 225 -4.71 23.21 -2.66
C ALA A 225 -4.28 24.40 -3.53
N LYS A 226 -4.08 25.57 -2.90
CA LYS A 226 -3.61 26.76 -3.59
C LYS A 226 -2.14 26.59 -3.95
N GLU A 227 -1.75 27.08 -5.11
CA GLU A 227 -0.34 27.15 -5.50
C GLU A 227 0.39 28.12 -4.55
N GLU A 228 1.46 27.65 -3.92
CA GLU A 228 2.27 28.45 -2.99
C GLU A 228 3.26 29.38 -3.72
N SER A 229 3.60 29.06 -4.97
CA SER A 229 4.60 29.80 -5.74
C SER A 229 4.24 29.80 -7.21
N SER A 230 4.00 31.00 -7.77
CA SER A 230 3.68 31.15 -9.18
C SER A 230 4.90 30.81 -10.07
N PRO A 231 4.69 30.30 -11.29
CA PRO A 231 5.76 30.04 -12.24
C PRO A 231 6.59 31.29 -12.53
N SER A 232 7.92 31.15 -12.52
CA SER A 232 8.82 32.21 -12.96
C SER A 232 8.83 32.34 -14.49
N SER A 233 9.04 33.55 -14.99
CA SER A 233 9.30 33.77 -16.41
C SER A 233 10.76 33.45 -16.74
N CYS A 234 10.99 32.61 -17.76
CA CYS A 234 12.32 32.31 -18.30
C CYS A 234 12.44 32.86 -19.74
N PRO A 235 12.54 34.19 -19.93
CA PRO A 235 12.73 34.76 -21.25
C PRO A 235 14.08 34.34 -21.83
N VAL A 236 14.14 34.07 -23.13
CA VAL A 236 15.40 33.80 -23.82
C VAL A 236 16.21 35.11 -23.85
N VAL A 237 17.25 35.18 -23.03
CA VAL A 237 18.15 36.35 -22.98
C VAL A 237 19.25 36.25 -24.02
N ASN A 238 19.79 35.05 -24.25
CA ASN A 238 20.84 34.78 -25.24
C ASN A 238 20.50 33.52 -26.05
N LEU A 239 20.78 33.56 -27.36
CA LEU A 239 20.63 32.41 -28.27
C LEU A 239 21.80 31.43 -28.20
N SER A 240 22.91 31.85 -27.60
CA SER A 240 24.08 31.01 -27.37
C SER A 240 24.25 30.79 -25.87
N PRO A 241 24.56 29.55 -25.43
CA PRO A 241 24.81 29.28 -24.02
C PRO A 241 25.98 30.15 -23.54
N PRO A 242 25.88 30.79 -22.36
CA PRO A 242 26.91 31.68 -21.84
C PRO A 242 28.16 30.94 -21.36
N SER A 243 28.12 29.60 -21.32
CA SER A 243 29.20 28.72 -20.92
C SER A 243 29.22 27.50 -21.83
N GLU A 244 30.42 27.00 -22.15
CA GLU A 244 30.65 25.84 -23.00
C GLU A 244 30.14 24.51 -22.37
N LEU A 245 29.83 24.52 -21.06
CA LEU A 245 29.33 23.38 -20.27
C LEU A 245 30.17 22.08 -20.35
N GLY A 246 31.30 22.09 -21.06
CA GLY A 246 32.15 20.91 -21.30
C GLY A 246 31.45 19.81 -22.10
N CYS A 247 30.38 20.13 -22.82
CA CYS A 247 29.59 19.16 -23.56
C CYS A 247 30.15 18.98 -24.98
N THR A 248 30.35 17.73 -25.41
CA THR A 248 30.59 17.41 -26.81
C THR A 248 29.29 16.96 -27.45
N CYS A 249 28.73 17.78 -28.33
CA CYS A 249 27.65 17.36 -29.20
C CYS A 249 28.24 16.55 -30.36
N ASN A 250 27.73 15.34 -30.58
CA ASN A 250 27.97 14.64 -31.85
C ASN A 250 27.46 15.57 -32.97
N GLU A 251 28.24 15.73 -34.03
CA GLU A 251 27.87 16.62 -35.14
C GLU A 251 26.42 16.34 -35.56
N VAL A 252 25.61 17.40 -35.59
CA VAL A 252 24.30 17.36 -36.25
C VAL A 252 24.60 17.40 -37.76
N SER A 253 25.12 16.30 -38.28
CA SER A 253 25.32 16.11 -39.71
C SER A 253 23.95 15.95 -40.36
N GLY A 254 23.35 17.07 -40.79
CA GLY A 254 22.30 17.04 -41.81
C GLY A 254 21.01 17.84 -41.59
N VAL A 255 20.96 18.94 -40.83
CA VAL A 255 19.71 19.77 -40.77
C VAL A 255 19.92 21.28 -40.91
N PHE A 256 21.15 21.77 -41.10
CA PHE A 256 21.37 23.21 -41.28
C PHE A 256 21.01 23.76 -42.68
N SER A 257 20.79 22.91 -43.69
CA SER A 257 20.28 23.38 -45.00
C SER A 257 18.76 23.54 -45.04
N ASP A 258 18.02 22.84 -44.18
CA ASP A 258 16.55 22.78 -44.29
C ASP A 258 15.85 23.76 -43.33
N LEU A 259 16.49 24.13 -42.23
CA LEU A 259 15.92 25.08 -41.25
C LEU A 259 15.88 26.52 -41.75
N LEU A 260 16.83 26.95 -42.60
CA LEU A 260 16.79 28.29 -43.20
C LEU A 260 15.62 28.40 -44.20
N THR A 261 15.31 27.31 -44.90
CA THR A 261 14.19 27.24 -45.85
C THR A 261 12.84 27.20 -45.12
N ILE A 262 12.76 26.54 -43.97
CA ILE A 262 11.54 26.48 -43.15
C ILE A 262 11.25 27.83 -42.47
N PHE A 263 12.26 28.52 -41.92
CA PHE A 263 12.06 29.84 -41.31
C PHE A 263 11.68 30.91 -42.34
N VAL A 264 12.30 30.92 -43.52
CA VAL A 264 11.95 31.89 -44.58
C VAL A 264 10.53 31.65 -45.10
N ASN A 265 10.10 30.39 -45.28
CA ASN A 265 8.73 30.08 -45.73
C ASN A 265 7.67 30.35 -44.67
N MET A 266 7.97 30.20 -43.37
CA MET A 266 7.01 30.49 -42.30
C MET A 266 6.79 32.00 -42.10
N VAL A 267 7.83 32.83 -42.31
CA VAL A 267 7.70 34.29 -42.26
C VAL A 267 6.96 34.84 -43.49
N LEU A 268 7.16 34.25 -44.68
CA LEU A 268 6.42 34.61 -45.90
C LEU A 268 4.94 34.22 -45.84
N PHE A 269 4.57 33.14 -45.14
CA PHE A 269 3.16 32.74 -44.98
C PHE A 269 2.39 33.64 -44.01
N ILE A 270 3.07 34.31 -43.08
CA ILE A 270 2.45 35.24 -42.11
C ILE A 270 2.38 36.68 -42.68
N ALA A 271 3.23 37.03 -43.63
CA ALA A 271 3.25 38.37 -44.24
C ALA A 271 2.38 38.51 -45.52
N GLY A 272 1.70 37.43 -45.94
CA GLY A 272 0.92 37.37 -47.20
C GLY A 272 -0.57 37.08 -47.06
N ALA A 273 -1.15 37.22 -45.86
CA ALA A 273 -2.59 37.07 -45.59
C ALA A 273 -3.15 38.29 -44.84
#